data_AF-A0A411KCI8-F1
#
_entry.id   AF-A0A411KCI8-F1
#
_cell.length_a   1.000
_cell.length_b   1.000
_cell.length_c   1.000
_cell.angle_alpha   90.00
_cell.angle_beta   90.00
_cell.angle_gamma   90.00
#
_symmetry.space_group_name_H-M   'P 1'
#
loop_
_entity.id
_entity.type
_entity.pdbx_description
1 polymer ?
#
loop_
_entity_poly.entity_id
_entity_poly.type
_entity_poly.pdbx_seq_one_letter_code
_entity_poly.pdbx_strand_id
1 'polypeptide(L)' 'AVWSVLLSRYQRSRDLIFGTVVSGRPADIQGVEHMVGLFINVVPKRATFGPQTTFTELVADLQKQALEAEPHQYVPL' A
#
# COMPACT_ATOMS: atom_id res chain seq x y z
N ALA A 1 -7.11 1.91 -3.60
CA ALA A 1 -8.02 1.29 -4.58
C ALA A 1 -8.51 2.28 -5.65
N VAL A 2 -9.27 3.33 -5.32
CA VAL A 2 -9.77 4.32 -6.32
C VAL A 2 -8.64 4.91 -7.16
N TRP A 3 -7.53 5.28 -6.53
CA TRP A 3 -6.34 5.79 -7.24
C TRP A 3 -5.80 4.82 -8.29
N SER A 4 -5.71 3.53 -7.96
CA SER A 4 -5.31 2.47 -8.90
C SER A 4 -6.27 2.36 -10.09
N VAL A 5 -7.58 2.45 -9.85
CA VAL A 5 -8.58 2.44 -10.92
C VAL A 5 -8.41 3.66 -11.82
N LEU A 6 -8.24 4.84 -11.25
CA LEU A 6 -8.02 6.07 -12.01
C LEU A 6 -6.78 5.95 -12.90
N LEU A 7 -5.62 5.61 -12.32
CA LEU A 7 -4.37 5.44 -13.05
C LEU A 7 -4.47 4.39 -14.17
N SER A 8 -5.24 3.32 -13.97
CA SER A 8 -5.43 2.28 -15.00
C SER A 8 -6.09 2.82 -16.26
N ARG A 9 -6.98 3.82 -16.12
CA ARG A 9 -7.66 4.46 -17.25
C ARG A 9 -6.71 5.35 -18.05
N TYR A 10 -5.82 6.06 -17.37
CA TYR A 10 -4.82 6.91 -18.02
C TYR A 10 -3.69 6.09 -18.65
N GLN A 11 -3.20 5.06 -17.98
CA GLN A 11 -2.05 4.27 -18.43
C GLN A 11 -2.41 3.08 -19.31
N ARG A 12 -3.71 2.77 -19.48
CA ARG A 12 -4.21 1.58 -20.19
C ARG A 12 -3.56 0.27 -19.72
N SER A 13 -3.16 0.23 -18.45
CA SER A 13 -2.54 -0.93 -17.78
C SER A 13 -3.35 -1.29 -16.54
N ARG A 14 -3.45 -2.58 -16.24
CA ARG A 14 -4.00 -3.07 -14.97
C ARG A 14 -2.93 -3.63 -14.02
N ASP A 15 -1.67 -3.41 -14.35
CA ASP A 15 -0.53 -3.64 -13.47
C ASP A 15 0.16 -2.30 -13.27
N LEU A 16 0.05 -1.75 -12.05
CA LEU A 16 0.43 -0.39 -11.72
C LEU A 16 1.31 -0.39 -10.49
N ILE A 17 2.35 0.44 -10.50
CA ILE A 17 3.20 0.69 -9.33
C ILE A 17 3.23 2.20 -9.10
N PHE A 18 3.03 2.61 -7.85
CA PHE A 18 3.14 4.01 -7.42
C PHE A 18 3.61 4.07 -5.96
N GLY A 19 4.24 5.18 -5.58
CA GLY A 19 4.67 5.40 -4.19
C GLY A 19 3.49 5.66 -3.26
N THR A 20 3.56 5.14 -2.05
CA THR A 20 2.66 5.50 -0.95
C THR A 20 3.46 5.82 0.29
N VAL A 21 3.06 6.86 1.03
CA VAL A 21 3.60 7.13 2.35
C VAL A 21 2.94 6.17 3.33
N VAL A 22 3.75 5.52 4.17
CA VAL A 22 3.31 4.65 5.26
C VAL A 22 3.74 5.23 6.61
N SER A 23 3.07 4.83 7.69
CA SER A 23 3.42 5.29 9.04
C SER A 23 4.80 4.82 9.48
N GLY A 24 5.22 3.63 9.03
CA GLY A 24 6.43 2.94 9.52
C GLY A 24 6.36 2.60 11.01
N ARG A 25 5.15 2.48 11.56
CA ARG A 25 4.89 2.17 12.97
C ARG A 25 4.30 0.75 13.07
N PRO A 26 5.11 -0.28 13.34
CA PRO A 26 4.65 -1.66 13.34
C PRO A 26 3.83 -1.98 14.60
N ALA A 27 2.73 -2.72 14.44
CA ALA A 27 1.76 -3.02 15.49
C ALA A 27 2.27 -3.92 16.63
N ASP A 28 3.41 -4.58 16.45
CA ASP A 28 4.06 -5.43 17.46
C ASP A 28 4.79 -4.62 18.55
N ILE A 29 5.03 -3.32 18.32
CA ILE A 29 5.64 -2.42 19.29
C ILE A 29 4.55 -1.72 20.11
N GLN A 30 4.39 -2.13 21.37
CA GLN A 30 3.45 -1.48 22.28
C GLN A 30 3.79 0.01 22.46
N GLY A 31 2.80 0.88 22.21
CA GLY A 31 2.96 2.33 22.35
C GLY A 31 3.64 3.02 21.16
N VAL A 32 3.85 2.31 20.05
CA VAL A 32 4.51 2.86 18.85
C VAL A 32 3.85 4.15 18.35
N GLU A 33 2.52 4.28 18.47
CA GLU A 33 1.77 5.47 18.03
C GLU A 33 2.17 6.76 18.76
N HIS A 34 2.76 6.65 19.96
CA HIS A 34 3.18 7.79 20.77
C HIS A 34 4.69 8.07 20.71
N MET A 35 5.46 7.25 20.00
CA MET A 35 6.91 7.43 19.89
C MET A 35 7.27 8.61 18.99
N VAL A 36 8.23 9.42 19.45
CA VAL A 36 8.81 10.52 18.68
C VAL A 36 10.08 10.03 17.97
N GLY A 37 10.16 10.25 16.66
CA GLY A 37 11.26 9.79 15.83
C GLY A 37 10.90 9.81 14.34
N LEU A 38 11.84 9.37 13.50
CA LEU A 38 11.60 9.17 12.07
C LEU A 38 10.99 7.80 11.83
N PHE A 39 9.73 7.77 11.39
CA PHE A 39 9.01 6.52 11.07
C PHE A 39 8.44 6.51 9.65
N ILE A 40 7.92 7.64 9.17
CA ILE A 40 7.30 7.70 7.85
C ILE A 40 8.29 7.28 6.76
N ASN A 41 7.80 6.47 5.81
CA ASN A 41 8.58 6.03 4.67
C ASN A 41 7.72 6.02 3.40
N VAL A 42 8.35 6.15 2.24
CA VAL A 42 7.70 5.96 0.94
C VAL A 42 8.03 4.56 0.44
N VAL A 43 7.00 3.73 0.25
CA VAL A 43 7.16 2.36 -0.25
C VAL A 43 6.41 2.18 -1.57
N PRO A 44 6.87 1.27 -2.46
CA PRO A 44 6.15 0.98 -3.69
C PRO A 44 4.86 0.21 -3.37
N LYS A 45 3.73 0.72 -3.86
CA LYS A 45 2.44 0.01 -3.88
C LYS A 45 2.18 -0.51 -5.28
N ARG A 46 2.10 -1.83 -5.41
CA ARG A 46 1.64 -2.48 -6.65
C ARG A 46 0.13 -2.71 -6.58
N ALA A 47 -0.57 -2.50 -7.67
CA ALA A 47 -1.96 -2.85 -7.83
C ALA A 47 -2.12 -3.62 -9.14
N THR A 48 -2.53 -4.88 -9.04
CA THR A 48 -2.77 -5.75 -10.19
C THR A 48 -4.21 -6.27 -10.13
N PHE A 49 -4.99 -6.07 -11.19
CA PHE A 49 -6.38 -6.53 -11.21
C PHE A 49 -6.85 -6.93 -12.61
N GLY A 50 -7.83 -7.83 -12.67
CA GLY A 50 -8.40 -8.34 -13.90
C GLY A 50 -9.61 -7.51 -14.38
N PRO A 51 -10.14 -7.81 -15.57
CA PRO A 51 -11.38 -7.20 -16.08
C PRO A 51 -12.61 -7.52 -15.22
N GLN A 52 -12.60 -8.67 -14.54
CA GLN A 52 -13.71 -9.16 -13.71
C GLN A 52 -13.50 -8.87 -12.21
N THR A 53 -12.35 -8.30 -11.83
CA THR A 53 -12.08 -7.97 -10.43
C THR A 53 -13.03 -6.87 -9.98
N THR A 54 -13.82 -7.15 -8.96
CA THR A 54 -14.72 -6.16 -8.37
C THR A 54 -13.93 -5.13 -7.57
N PHE A 55 -14.53 -3.97 -7.34
CA PHE A 55 -13.87 -2.94 -6.52
C PHE A 55 -13.61 -3.42 -5.09
N THR A 56 -14.54 -4.20 -4.51
CA THR A 56 -14.41 -4.77 -3.17
C THR A 56 -13.24 -5.76 -3.09
N GLU A 57 -13.08 -6.61 -4.10
CA GLU A 57 -11.93 -7.52 -4.21
C GLU A 57 -10.61 -6.75 -4.28
N LEU A 58 -10.55 -5.69 -5.09
CA LEU A 58 -9.36 -4.84 -5.18
C LEU A 58 -9.03 -4.16 -3.84
N VAL A 59 -10.03 -3.69 -3.09
CA VAL A 59 -9.79 -3.11 -1.75
C VAL A 59 -9.26 -4.18 -0.79
N ALA A 60 -9.87 -5.36 -0.76
CA ALA A 60 -9.47 -6.45 0.10
C ALA A 60 -8.03 -6.92 -0.19
N ASP A 61 -7.67 -7.07 -1.46
CA ASP A 61 -6.33 -7.45 -1.90
C ASP A 61 -5.29 -6.39 -1.52
N LEU A 62 -5.57 -5.11 -1.81
CA LEU A 62 -4.65 -4.03 -1.43
C LEU A 62 -4.50 -3.89 0.09
N GLN A 63 -5.54 -4.17 0.88
CA GLN A 63 -5.47 -4.17 2.34
C GLN A 63 -4.60 -5.34 2.84
N LYS A 64 -4.82 -6.54 2.30
CA LYS A 64 -4.00 -7.72 2.62
C LYS A 64 -2.52 -7.45 2.35
N GLN A 65 -2.19 -6.92 1.17
CA GLN A 65 -0.81 -6.54 0.83
C GLN A 65 -0.23 -5.46 1.75
N ALA A 66 -1.06 -4.54 2.28
CA ALA A 66 -0.58 -3.51 3.20
C ALA A 66 -0.15 -4.12 4.55
N LEU A 67 -0.90 -5.09 5.06
CA LEU A 67 -0.57 -5.84 6.28
C LEU A 67 0.68 -6.70 6.08
N GLU A 68 0.78 -7.40 4.95
CA GLU A 68 1.95 -8.22 4.62
C GLU A 68 3.24 -7.38 4.47
N ALA A 69 3.11 -6.12 4.02
CA ALA A 69 4.24 -5.21 3.87
C ALA A 69 4.65 -4.50 5.16
N GLU A 70 3.78 -4.46 6.19
CA GLU A 70 4.01 -3.75 7.46
C GLU A 70 5.36 -4.08 8.11
N PRO A 71 5.77 -5.36 8.24
CA PRO A 71 7.06 -5.73 8.83
C PRO A 71 8.27 -5.32 7.99
N HIS A 72 8.08 -4.77 6.79
CA HIS A 72 9.14 -4.43 5.85
C HIS A 72 9.22 -2.92 5.54
N GLN A 73 8.38 -2.10 6.17
CA GLN A 73 8.29 -0.66 5.89
C GLN A 73 9.54 0.13 6.28
N TYR A 74 10.50 -0.48 6.99
CA TYR A 74 11.76 0.16 7.38
C TYR A 74 12.81 0.19 6.25
N VAL A 75 12.58 -0.51 5.14
CA VAL A 75 13.55 -0.58 4.03
C VAL A 75 13.50 0.74 3.24
N PRO A 76 14.63 1.43 3.02
CA PRO A 76 14.65 2.64 2.19
C PRO A 76 14.35 2.32 0.72
N LEU A 77 13.68 3.25 0.04
CA LEU A 77 13.38 3.17 -1.40
C LEU A 77 14.63 3.33 -2.27
#